data_AF-A0AAD6QV70-F1
#
_entry.id   AF-A0AAD6QV70-F1
#
_cell.length_a   1.000
_cell.length_b   1.000
_cell.length_c   1.000
_cell.angle_alpha   90.00
_cell.angle_beta   90.00
_cell.angle_gamma   90.00
#
_symmetry.space_group_name_H-M   'P 1'
#
loop_
_entity.id
_entity.type
_entity.pdbx_description
1 polymer ?
#
loop_
_entity_poly.entity_id
_entity_poly.type
_entity_poly.pdbx_seq_one_letter_code
_entity_poly.pdbx_strand_id
1 'polypeptide(L)'
;MELFVETHVRSHDRQKGTQQFVDNRAQQFVETYNNRLRERYGDDPSTHSEFDPDLWMEAGSSGGPDKNRVYGLSNTTAAKLRSTGTASTGGSSQSVSSSQSKEFVALQQRCDHLSEAYTQLKEEQRLANEQHRLADEQRRAESEQQRAAYEELRQMVMNMTQGGTCAPNPFWPPNPHPPPPPPPPLY
;
A
#
# COMPACT_ATOMS: atom_id res chain seq x y z
N MET A 1 17.15 -14.91 10.32
CA MET A 1 17.72 -13.57 10.58
C MET A 1 17.32 -12.55 9.51
N GLU A 2 17.22 -12.93 8.23
CA GLU A 2 16.97 -12.01 7.10
C GLU A 2 15.77 -11.07 7.28
N LEU A 3 14.62 -11.58 7.72
CA LEU A 3 13.40 -10.76 7.90
C LEU A 3 13.57 -9.65 8.95
N PHE A 4 14.38 -9.87 10.00
CA PHE A 4 14.65 -8.86 11.02
C PHE A 4 15.52 -7.74 10.45
N VAL A 5 16.59 -8.11 9.75
CA VAL A 5 17.47 -7.16 9.06
C VAL A 5 16.68 -6.38 8.01
N GLU A 6 15.75 -7.02 7.32
CA GLU A 6 14.89 -6.37 6.33
C GLU A 6 13.94 -5.33 6.91
N THR A 7 13.41 -5.58 8.10
CA THR A 7 12.43 -4.71 8.74
C THR A 7 13.06 -3.62 9.61
N HIS A 8 14.28 -3.82 10.10
CA HIS A 8 14.92 -2.95 11.08
C HIS A 8 16.21 -2.26 10.59
N VAL A 9 16.63 -2.44 9.34
CA VAL A 9 17.72 -1.67 8.71
C VAL A 9 17.15 -0.65 7.74
N ARG A 10 17.65 0.59 7.80
CA ARG A 10 17.24 1.66 6.88
C ARG A 10 17.59 1.29 5.43
N SER A 11 16.60 1.37 4.55
CA SER A 11 16.72 0.98 3.13
C SER A 11 17.83 1.70 2.37
N HIS A 12 18.11 2.97 2.72
CA HIS A 12 19.12 3.79 2.04
C HIS A 12 20.57 3.34 2.31
N ASP A 13 20.85 2.68 3.43
CA ASP A 13 22.21 2.27 3.80
C ASP A 13 22.51 0.79 3.51
N ARG A 14 21.50 0.01 3.07
CA ARG A 14 21.69 -1.35 2.53
C ARG A 14 22.72 -1.39 1.39
N GLN A 15 22.84 -0.31 0.61
CA GLN A 15 23.80 -0.21 -0.50
C GLN A 15 25.20 0.29 -0.08
N LYS A 16 25.38 0.79 1.15
CA LYS A 16 26.64 1.41 1.61
C LYS A 16 27.47 0.51 2.54
N GLY A 17 27.03 -0.72 2.81
CA GLY A 17 27.76 -1.67 3.66
C GLY A 17 27.75 -1.35 5.17
N THR A 18 27.31 -0.15 5.56
CA THR A 18 27.05 0.23 6.96
C THR A 18 25.59 -0.04 7.32
N GLN A 19 25.32 -1.10 8.07
CA GLN A 19 23.97 -1.37 8.60
C GLN A 19 23.60 -0.34 9.66
N GLN A 20 22.86 0.72 9.28
CA GLN A 20 22.26 1.63 10.24
C GLN A 20 20.85 1.14 10.62
N PHE A 21 20.67 0.80 11.89
CA PHE A 21 19.39 0.35 12.44
C PHE A 21 18.39 1.51 12.56
N VAL A 22 17.10 1.19 12.45
CA VAL A 22 15.99 2.17 12.55
C VAL A 22 15.79 2.72 13.97
N ASP A 23 16.14 1.94 14.99
CA ASP A 23 16.09 2.32 16.39
C ASP A 23 17.32 1.80 17.17
N ASN A 24 17.65 2.48 18.27
CA ASN A 24 18.77 2.08 19.15
C ASN A 24 18.56 0.70 19.76
N ARG A 25 17.29 0.26 19.87
CA ARG A 25 16.92 -1.02 20.44
C ARG A 25 17.28 -2.18 19.51
N ALA A 26 17.04 -2.07 18.22
CA ALA A 26 17.46 -3.08 17.24
C ALA A 26 18.98 -3.20 17.19
N GLN A 27 19.69 -2.06 17.26
CA GLN A 27 21.14 -2.07 17.32
C GLN A 27 21.66 -2.83 18.55
N GLN A 28 21.19 -2.47 19.75
CA GLN A 28 21.59 -3.14 20.99
C GLN A 28 21.25 -4.63 20.98
N PHE A 29 20.09 -5.00 20.43
CA PHE A 29 19.69 -6.38 20.30
C PHE A 29 20.64 -7.20 19.41
N VAL A 30 20.97 -6.69 18.21
CA VAL A 30 21.88 -7.37 17.29
C VAL A 30 23.29 -7.46 17.85
N GLU A 31 23.79 -6.40 18.48
CA GLU A 31 25.09 -6.40 19.16
C GLU A 31 25.12 -7.46 20.27
N THR A 32 24.08 -7.52 21.10
CA THR A 32 23.96 -8.54 22.17
C THR A 32 23.95 -9.95 21.60
N TYR A 33 23.15 -10.20 20.57
CA TYR A 33 23.07 -11.51 19.92
C TYR A 33 24.41 -11.94 19.30
N ASN A 34 25.09 -11.05 18.56
CA ASN A 34 26.38 -11.34 17.95
C ASN A 34 27.49 -11.56 19.00
N ASN A 35 27.46 -10.82 20.11
CA ASN A 35 28.38 -11.06 21.22
C ASN A 35 28.17 -12.45 21.83
N ARG A 36 26.91 -12.88 22.01
CA ARG A 36 26.58 -14.23 22.48
C ARG A 36 27.02 -15.33 21.51
N LEU A 37 26.83 -15.12 20.20
CA LEU A 37 27.33 -16.04 19.19
C LEU A 37 28.85 -16.21 19.29
N ARG A 38 29.57 -15.10 19.46
CA ARG A 38 31.02 -15.09 19.61
C ARG A 38 31.49 -15.78 20.90
N GLU A 39 30.78 -15.57 22.01
CA GLU A 39 31.05 -16.27 23.27
C GLU A 39 30.89 -17.79 23.14
N ARG A 40 29.91 -18.25 22.35
CA ARG A 40 29.58 -19.69 22.19
C ARG A 40 30.39 -20.40 21.12
N TYR A 41 30.63 -19.74 19.99
CA TYR A 41 31.20 -20.35 18.79
C TYR A 41 32.58 -19.78 18.40
N GLY A 42 33.05 -18.72 19.08
CA GLY A 42 34.30 -18.03 18.79
C GLY A 42 34.15 -16.88 17.78
N ASP A 43 35.25 -16.25 17.38
CA ASP A 43 35.23 -15.11 16.44
C ASP A 43 35.05 -15.51 14.97
N ASP A 44 35.19 -16.80 14.64
CA ASP A 44 35.11 -17.28 13.27
C ASP A 44 33.64 -17.41 12.81
N PRO A 45 33.18 -16.61 11.83
CA PRO A 45 31.81 -16.69 11.34
C PRO A 45 31.47 -18.06 10.73
N SER A 46 32.47 -18.85 10.31
CA SER A 46 32.25 -20.17 9.70
C SER A 46 31.87 -21.25 10.72
N THR A 47 32.14 -21.02 12.00
CA THR A 47 31.72 -21.93 13.09
C THR A 47 30.34 -21.59 13.63
N HIS A 48 29.78 -20.45 13.23
CA HIS A 48 28.47 -19.98 13.70
C HIS A 48 27.39 -20.69 12.90
N SER A 49 26.38 -21.22 13.59
CA SER A 49 25.13 -21.56 12.91
C SER A 49 24.51 -20.27 12.39
N GLU A 50 23.96 -20.28 11.17
CA GLU A 50 23.33 -19.11 10.55
C GLU A 50 22.23 -18.50 11.43
N PHE A 51 21.58 -19.31 12.27
CA PHE A 51 20.61 -18.86 13.26
C PHE A 51 20.60 -19.79 14.47
N ASP A 52 20.89 -19.24 15.66
CA ASP A 52 20.73 -19.92 16.94
C ASP A 52 19.45 -19.40 17.64
N PRO A 53 18.35 -20.18 17.64
CA PRO A 53 17.10 -19.76 18.25
C PRO A 53 17.22 -19.51 19.75
N ASP A 54 18.06 -20.24 20.47
CA ASP A 54 18.18 -20.13 21.93
C ASP A 54 18.89 -18.83 22.30
N LEU A 55 19.98 -18.51 21.60
CA LEU A 55 20.69 -17.23 21.79
C LEU A 55 19.84 -16.03 21.35
N TRP A 56 19.03 -16.18 20.31
CA TRP A 56 18.11 -15.13 19.86
C TRP A 56 17.03 -14.84 20.92
N MET A 57 16.48 -15.91 21.50
CA MET A 57 15.50 -15.82 22.58
C MET A 57 16.11 -15.21 23.85
N GLU A 58 17.36 -15.55 24.18
CA GLU A 58 18.07 -14.99 25.33
C GLU A 58 18.36 -13.49 25.12
N ALA A 59 18.95 -13.11 23.99
CA ALA A 59 19.28 -11.72 23.68
C ALA A 59 18.04 -10.81 23.60
N GLY A 60 16.89 -11.37 23.20
CA GLY A 60 15.65 -10.63 23.00
C GLY A 60 14.71 -10.63 24.19
N SER A 61 14.99 -11.44 25.21
CA SER A 61 14.19 -11.52 26.42
C SER A 61 14.46 -10.31 27.31
N SER A 62 13.44 -9.46 27.50
CA SER A 62 13.50 -8.46 28.55
C SER A 62 13.28 -9.14 29.90
N GLY A 63 14.27 -9.12 30.80
CA GLY A 63 14.17 -9.61 32.18
C GLY A 63 13.20 -8.84 33.09
N GLY A 64 12.26 -8.09 32.52
CA GLY A 64 11.24 -7.32 33.20
C GLY A 64 9.87 -8.02 33.23
N PRO A 65 8.79 -7.27 33.55
CA PRO A 65 7.41 -7.80 33.63
C PRO A 65 6.95 -8.54 32.37
N ASP A 66 7.55 -8.20 31.22
CA ASP A 66 7.28 -8.76 29.91
C ASP A 66 8.16 -9.99 29.56
N LYS A 67 8.40 -10.88 30.53
CA LYS A 67 9.22 -12.11 30.37
C LYS A 67 8.82 -13.04 29.20
N ASN A 68 7.66 -12.80 28.59
CA ASN A 68 7.15 -13.58 27.47
C ASN A 68 7.37 -12.91 26.10
N ARG A 69 7.78 -11.64 26.06
CA ARG A 69 7.97 -10.89 24.80
C ARG A 69 9.43 -10.91 24.39
N VAL A 70 9.66 -11.31 23.15
CA VAL A 70 11.00 -11.32 22.54
C VAL A 70 11.01 -10.24 21.48
N TYR A 71 11.98 -9.32 21.57
CA TYR A 71 12.09 -8.24 20.60
C TYR A 71 12.31 -8.81 19.18
N GLY A 72 11.64 -8.22 18.19
CA GLY A 72 11.70 -8.69 16.80
C GLY A 72 10.90 -9.97 16.50
N LEU A 73 10.20 -10.56 17.48
CA LEU A 73 9.35 -11.74 17.27
C LEU A 73 7.91 -11.50 17.73
N SER A 74 6.95 -12.05 16.99
CA SER A 74 5.56 -12.17 17.45
C SER A 74 5.48 -13.16 18.62
N ASN A 75 4.53 -12.94 19.54
CA ASN A 75 4.34 -13.82 20.71
C ASN A 75 4.13 -15.30 20.31
N THR A 76 3.43 -15.55 19.20
CA THR A 76 3.20 -16.89 18.64
C THR A 76 4.49 -17.54 18.16
N THR A 77 5.33 -16.80 17.42
CA THR A 77 6.64 -17.27 16.95
C THR A 77 7.57 -17.56 18.12
N ALA A 78 7.65 -16.67 19.11
CA ALA A 78 8.45 -16.87 20.32
C ALA A 78 7.96 -18.08 21.15
N ALA A 79 6.65 -18.33 21.22
CA ALA A 79 6.10 -19.52 21.88
C ALA A 79 6.46 -20.81 21.14
N LYS A 80 6.43 -20.79 19.80
CA LYS A 80 6.82 -21.92 18.96
C LYS A 80 8.29 -22.28 19.17
N LEU A 81 9.19 -21.29 19.13
CA LEU A 81 10.63 -21.51 19.34
C LEU A 81 10.94 -22.11 20.73
N ARG A 82 10.28 -21.60 21.79
CA ARG A 82 10.39 -22.19 23.14
C ARG A 82 9.92 -23.64 23.21
N SER A 83 8.91 -23.99 22.43
CA SER A 83 8.35 -25.35 22.42
C SER A 83 9.25 -26.33 21.65
N THR A 84 10.01 -25.85 20.66
CA THR A 84 10.96 -26.67 19.88
C THR A 84 12.32 -26.85 20.56
N GLY A 85 12.74 -25.95 21.44
CA GLY A 85 14.02 -26.03 22.15
C GLY A 85 14.08 -27.03 23.30
N THR A 86 12.93 -27.49 23.83
CA THR A 86 12.90 -28.50 24.90
C THR A 86 12.86 -29.92 24.33
N ALA A 87 13.99 -30.38 23.80
CA ALA A 87 14.25 -31.81 23.72
C ALA A 87 14.69 -32.30 25.11
N SER A 88 13.74 -32.70 25.96
CA SER A 88 14.00 -33.66 27.04
C SER A 88 12.71 -34.27 27.56
N THR A 89 12.64 -35.60 27.43
CA THR A 89 12.17 -36.56 28.43
C THR A 89 11.22 -36.06 29.51
N GLY A 90 9.99 -36.59 29.49
CA GLY A 90 9.16 -36.66 30.70
C GLY A 90 7.73 -36.20 30.51
N GLY A 91 6.86 -37.17 30.22
CA GLY A 91 5.45 -37.25 30.57
C GLY A 91 4.65 -35.96 30.70
N SER A 92 3.79 -35.70 29.72
CA SER A 92 2.49 -35.11 30.04
C SER A 92 1.45 -35.68 29.09
N SER A 93 0.70 -36.66 29.59
CA SER A 93 -0.58 -37.06 29.03
C SER A 93 -1.55 -35.87 29.20
N GLN A 94 -1.47 -34.88 28.31
CA GLN A 94 -2.51 -33.87 28.22
C GLN A 94 -3.66 -34.49 27.41
N SER A 95 -4.70 -34.92 28.13
CA SER A 95 -6.01 -35.12 27.50
C SER A 95 -6.38 -33.80 26.82
N VAL A 96 -6.37 -33.79 25.50
CA VAL A 96 -6.88 -32.68 24.69
C VAL A 96 -8.33 -32.44 25.10
N SER A 97 -8.54 -31.37 25.88
CA SER A 97 -9.85 -31.01 26.42
C SER A 97 -10.77 -30.63 25.26
N SER A 98 -11.98 -31.19 25.24
CA SER A 98 -13.01 -30.96 24.22
C SER A 98 -13.33 -29.49 23.95
N SER A 99 -12.98 -28.59 24.88
CA SER A 99 -13.15 -27.14 24.74
C SER A 99 -12.19 -26.51 23.74
N GLN A 100 -10.95 -26.99 23.62
CA GLN A 100 -9.98 -26.47 22.65
C GLN A 100 -10.38 -26.78 21.20
N SER A 101 -11.06 -27.92 21.01
CA SER A 101 -11.59 -28.33 19.71
C SER A 101 -12.72 -27.41 19.22
N LYS A 102 -13.59 -26.92 20.11
CA LYS A 102 -14.70 -26.01 19.76
C LYS A 102 -14.21 -24.63 19.33
N GLU A 103 -13.27 -24.06 20.07
CA GLU A 103 -12.66 -22.76 19.73
C GLU A 103 -11.94 -22.83 18.39
N PHE A 104 -11.21 -23.92 18.12
CA PHE A 104 -10.53 -24.11 16.84
C PHE A 104 -11.52 -24.17 15.66
N VAL A 105 -12.63 -24.89 15.80
CA VAL A 105 -13.67 -24.95 14.76
C VAL A 105 -14.33 -23.58 14.54
N ALA A 106 -14.63 -22.84 15.60
CA ALA A 106 -15.21 -21.50 15.49
C ALA A 106 -14.23 -20.52 14.80
N LEU A 107 -12.93 -20.61 15.10
CA LEU A 107 -11.89 -19.84 14.44
C LEU A 107 -11.75 -20.20 12.97
N GLN A 108 -11.77 -21.49 12.62
CA GLN A 108 -11.72 -21.93 11.23
C GLN A 108 -12.88 -21.37 10.42
N GLN A 109 -14.11 -21.49 10.95
CA GLN A 109 -15.31 -20.92 10.31
C GLN A 109 -15.20 -19.41 10.09
N ARG A 110 -14.61 -18.69 11.05
CA ARG A 110 -14.40 -17.24 10.92
C ARG A 110 -13.37 -16.91 9.83
N CYS A 111 -12.30 -17.69 9.71
CA CYS A 111 -11.30 -17.53 8.66
C CYS A 111 -11.91 -17.79 7.27
N ASP A 112 -12.71 -18.84 7.14
CA ASP A 112 -13.37 -19.18 5.87
C ASP A 112 -14.35 -18.07 5.46
N HIS A 113 -15.17 -17.60 6.40
CA HIS A 113 -16.09 -16.49 6.16
C HIS A 113 -15.36 -15.19 5.77
N LEU A 114 -14.24 -14.88 6.42
CA LEU A 114 -13.44 -13.70 6.08
C LEU A 114 -12.82 -13.80 4.68
N SER A 115 -12.38 -15.00 4.29
CA SER A 115 -11.83 -15.28 2.96
C SER A 115 -12.88 -15.09 1.85
N GLU A 116 -14.11 -15.57 2.09
CA GLU A 116 -15.23 -15.37 1.17
C GLU A 116 -15.59 -13.88 1.04
N ALA A 117 -15.71 -13.16 2.16
CA ALA A 117 -16.01 -11.73 2.17
C ALA A 117 -14.94 -10.91 1.43
N TYR A 118 -13.66 -11.26 1.60
CA TYR A 118 -12.56 -10.62 0.88
C TYR A 118 -12.65 -10.84 -0.63
N THR A 119 -13.03 -12.05 -1.05
CA THR A 119 -13.20 -12.39 -2.47
C THR A 119 -14.35 -11.60 -3.08
N GLN A 120 -15.49 -11.53 -2.39
CA GLN A 120 -16.64 -10.72 -2.82
C GLN A 120 -16.29 -9.24 -2.94
N LEU A 121 -15.61 -8.66 -1.93
CA LEU A 121 -15.23 -7.25 -1.96
C LEU A 121 -14.29 -6.92 -3.14
N LYS A 122 -13.39 -7.85 -3.46
CA LYS A 122 -12.48 -7.72 -4.60
C LYS A 122 -13.23 -7.72 -5.94
N GLU A 123 -14.23 -8.59 -6.08
CA GLU A 123 -15.09 -8.63 -7.27
C GLU A 123 -15.96 -7.38 -7.39
N GLU A 124 -16.54 -6.92 -6.29
CA GLU A 124 -17.32 -5.67 -6.24
C GLU A 124 -16.48 -4.48 -6.66
N GLN A 125 -15.25 -4.36 -6.15
CA GLN A 125 -14.32 -3.30 -6.57
C GLN A 125 -13.98 -3.39 -8.06
N ARG A 126 -13.82 -4.60 -8.60
CA ARG A 126 -13.57 -4.82 -10.04
C ARG A 126 -14.76 -4.33 -10.87
N LEU A 127 -15.98 -4.67 -10.46
CA LEU A 127 -17.21 -4.25 -11.13
C LEU A 127 -17.43 -2.74 -11.05
N ALA A 128 -17.18 -2.13 -9.89
CA ALA A 128 -17.29 -0.68 -9.72
C ALA A 128 -16.32 0.08 -10.64
N ASN A 129 -15.08 -0.40 -10.76
CA ASN A 129 -14.10 0.17 -11.68
C ASN A 129 -14.54 0.03 -13.15
N GLU A 130 -15.10 -1.12 -13.52
CA GLU A 130 -15.60 -1.37 -14.87
C GLU A 130 -16.80 -0.46 -15.20
N GLN A 131 -17.74 -0.28 -14.27
CA GLN A 131 -18.84 0.67 -14.43
C GLN A 131 -18.36 2.11 -14.57
N HIS A 132 -17.40 2.54 -13.75
CA HIS A 132 -16.83 3.88 -13.86
C HIS A 132 -16.19 4.09 -15.25
N ARG A 133 -15.48 3.09 -15.77
CA ARG A 133 -14.87 3.17 -17.10
C ARG A 133 -15.92 3.31 -18.20
N LEU A 134 -17.01 2.55 -18.12
CA LEU A 134 -18.11 2.63 -19.09
C LEU A 134 -18.84 3.97 -19.02
N ALA A 135 -19.06 4.52 -17.82
CA ALA A 135 -19.65 5.84 -17.64
C ALA A 135 -18.77 6.95 -18.23
N ASP A 136 -17.45 6.85 -18.08
CA ASP A 136 -16.49 7.78 -18.69
C ASP A 136 -16.52 7.71 -20.21
N GLU A 137 -16.57 6.50 -20.77
CA GLU A 137 -16.63 6.26 -22.21
C GLU A 137 -17.93 6.79 -22.81
N GLN A 138 -19.07 6.54 -22.16
CA GLN A 138 -20.37 7.05 -22.59
C GLN A 138 -20.39 8.58 -22.59
N ARG A 139 -19.88 9.22 -21.53
CA ARG A 139 -19.79 10.68 -21.43
C ARG A 139 -18.90 11.29 -22.52
N ARG A 140 -17.81 10.61 -22.91
CA ARG A 140 -16.97 11.03 -24.04
C ARG A 140 -17.72 10.91 -25.36
N ALA A 141 -18.39 9.78 -25.60
CA ALA A 141 -19.17 9.56 -26.81
C ALA A 141 -20.30 10.59 -26.97
N GLU A 142 -21.02 10.92 -25.88
CA GLU A 142 -22.06 11.95 -25.88
C GLU A 142 -21.50 13.34 -26.20
N SER A 143 -20.35 13.69 -25.62
CA SER A 143 -19.65 14.96 -25.92
C SER A 143 -19.21 15.05 -27.39
N GLU A 144 -18.67 13.95 -27.93
CA GLU A 144 -18.28 13.87 -29.34
C GLU A 144 -19.47 13.97 -30.28
N GLN A 145 -20.61 13.34 -29.96
CA GLN A 145 -21.84 13.48 -30.73
C GLN A 145 -22.38 14.91 -30.71
N GLN A 146 -22.39 15.57 -29.55
CA GLN A 146 -22.81 16.97 -29.46
C GLN A 146 -21.89 17.87 -30.29
N ARG A 147 -20.58 17.64 -30.23
CA ARG A 147 -19.62 18.38 -31.03
C ARG A 147 -19.83 18.16 -32.53
N ALA A 148 -20.02 16.91 -32.95
CA ALA A 148 -20.28 16.57 -34.35
C ALA A 148 -21.58 17.22 -34.86
N ALA A 149 -22.66 17.16 -34.07
CA ALA A 149 -23.94 17.81 -34.40
C ALA A 149 -23.80 19.34 -34.51
N TYR A 150 -23.01 19.96 -33.64
CA TYR A 150 -22.73 21.39 -33.71
C TYR A 150 -21.90 21.75 -34.95
N GLU A 151 -20.90 20.93 -35.30
CA GLU A 151 -20.10 21.10 -36.51
C GLU A 151 -20.94 20.92 -37.79
N GLU A 152 -21.87 19.96 -37.84
CA GLU A 152 -22.82 19.79 -38.95
C GLU A 152 -23.74 21.01 -39.10
N LEU A 153 -24.34 21.49 -38.02
CA LEU A 153 -25.19 22.68 -38.06
C LEU A 153 -24.39 23.90 -38.56
N ARG A 154 -23.15 24.05 -38.10
CA ARG A 154 -22.24 25.11 -38.56
C ARG A 154 -21.94 24.99 -40.06
N GLN A 155 -21.71 23.79 -40.58
CA GLN A 155 -21.50 23.58 -42.02
C GLN A 155 -22.77 23.90 -42.83
N MET A 156 -23.95 23.48 -42.36
CA MET A 156 -25.23 23.79 -43.01
C MET A 156 -25.44 25.30 -43.14
N VAL A 157 -25.17 26.06 -42.08
CA VAL A 157 -25.25 27.52 -42.09
C VAL A 157 -24.22 28.13 -43.05
N MET A 158 -22.97 27.65 -43.03
CA MET A 158 -21.91 28.13 -43.94
C MET A 158 -22.24 27.87 -45.42
N ASN A 159 -22.83 26.72 -45.74
CA ASN A 159 -23.23 26.39 -47.11
C ASN A 159 -24.39 27.27 -47.60
N MET A 160 -25.35 27.59 -46.74
CA MET A 160 -26.42 28.54 -47.07
C MET A 160 -25.89 29.96 -47.31
N THR A 161 -24.87 30.39 -46.58
CA THR A 161 -24.25 31.71 -46.79
C THR A 161 -23.39 31.81 -48.05
N GLN A 162 -22.90 30.70 -48.60
CA GLN A 162 -22.10 30.70 -49.85
C GLN A 162 -22.95 30.45 -51.12
N GLY A 163 -24.14 29.85 -50.99
CA GLY A 163 -25.08 29.64 -52.11
C GLY A 163 -25.95 30.85 -52.47
N GLY A 164 -25.94 31.90 -51.64
CA GLY A 164 -26.59 33.17 -51.94
C GLY A 164 -25.59 34.17 -52.51
N THR A 165 -25.65 34.42 -53.82
CA THR A 165 -25.02 35.60 -54.42
C THR A 165 -25.67 36.85 -53.85
N CYS A 166 -25.18 37.33 -52.70
CA CYS A 166 -25.52 38.63 -52.17
C CYS A 166 -24.84 39.68 -53.04
N ALA A 167 -25.59 40.18 -54.03
CA ALA A 167 -25.27 41.49 -54.61
C ALA A 167 -25.20 42.51 -53.46
N PRO A 168 -24.18 43.39 -53.41
CA PRO A 168 -24.10 44.40 -52.37
C PRO A 168 -25.29 45.34 -52.51
N ASN A 169 -26.15 45.34 -51.50
CA ASN A 169 -27.33 46.19 -51.43
C ASN A 169 -26.87 47.65 -51.24
N PRO A 170 -27.13 48.58 -52.18
CA PRO A 170 -26.52 49.92 -52.20
C PRO A 170 -27.15 50.91 -51.19
N PHE A 171 -27.93 50.43 -50.22
CA PHE A 171 -28.86 51.25 -49.45
C PHE A 171 -28.62 51.29 -47.93
N TRP A 172 -27.42 50.97 -47.46
CA TRP A 172 -27.05 51.17 -46.05
C TRP A 172 -26.13 52.38 -45.89
N PRO A 173 -26.49 53.38 -45.06
CA PRO A 173 -25.61 54.51 -44.78
C PRO A 173 -24.39 54.06 -43.95
N PRO A 174 -23.25 54.76 -44.06
CA PRO A 174 -22.04 54.40 -43.33
C PRO A 174 -22.28 54.48 -41.82
N ASN A 175 -21.77 53.46 -41.13
CA ASN A 175 -21.86 53.28 -39.69
C ASN A 175 -21.36 54.56 -38.97
N PRO A 176 -22.14 55.18 -38.06
CA PRO A 176 -21.68 56.37 -37.36
C PRO A 176 -20.47 56.01 -36.49
N HIS A 177 -19.36 56.75 -36.65
CA HIS A 177 -18.16 56.58 -35.85
C HIS A 177 -18.51 56.68 -34.35
N PRO A 178 -17.93 55.82 -33.49
CA PRO A 178 -18.12 55.92 -32.06
C PRO A 178 -17.56 57.28 -31.55
N PRO A 179 -18.23 57.93 -30.58
CA PRO A 179 -17.77 59.20 -30.05
C PRO A 179 -16.40 59.04 -29.36
N PRO A 180 -15.54 60.07 -29.40
CA PRO A 180 -14.23 60.01 -28.78
C PRO A 180 -14.35 59.87 -27.25
N PRO A 181 -13.39 59.18 -26.61
CA PRO A 181 -13.41 58.99 -25.16
C PRO A 181 -13.26 60.32 -24.41
N PRO A 182 -13.85 60.44 -23.20
CA PRO A 182 -13.78 61.67 -22.41
C PRO A 182 -12.34 61.98 -21.97
N PRO A 183 -11.98 63.27 -21.82
CA PRO A 183 -10.66 63.67 -21.37
C PRO A 183 -10.40 63.23 -19.92
N PRO A 184 -9.14 62.91 -19.57
CA PRO A 184 -8.79 62.48 -18.22
C PRO A 184 -8.98 63.62 -17.21
N PRO A 185 -9.29 63.29 -15.95
CA PRO A 185 -9.51 64.29 -14.91
C PRO A 185 -8.22 65.08 -14.63
N LEU A 186 -8.37 66.41 -14.53
CA LEU A 186 -7.31 67.28 -14.05
C LEU A 186 -7.20 67.10 -12.53
N TYR A 187 -6.00 66.73 -12.08
CA TYR A 187 -5.63 66.65 -10.66
C TYR A 187 -5.58 68.05 -10.02
#